data_AF-A0A251UKG2-F1
#
_entry.id   AF-A0A251UKG2-F1
#
_cell.length_a   1.000
_cell.length_b   1.000
_cell.length_c   1.000
_cell.angle_alpha   90.00
_cell.angle_beta   90.00
_cell.angle_gamma   90.00
#
_symmetry.space_group_name_H-M   'P 1'
#
loop_
_entity.id
_entity.type
_entity.pdbx_description
1 polymer ?
#
loop_
_entity_poly.entity_id
_entity_poly.type
_entity_poly.pdbx_seq_one_letter_code
_entity_poly.pdbx_strand_id
1 'polypeptide(L)'
;MFVYMIRREVLLEYINTSTEMVQKLLQVLIGNLRVKLDDSRLLELMGFNLVNMNFYPPYPNPDLTIGVGSLSDAGMLTVLLQWHWWIIREKRTHSANHGRRVKSVSPKIHRTTAHNKNWRFPELVPCDGVARYKEVIYGEYLKNYFEKSLDGKKSLDFASI
;
A
#
# COMPACT_ATOMS: atom_id res chain seq x y z
N MET A 1 17.67 -3.17 23.65
CA MET A 1 16.75 -2.75 22.57
C MET A 1 16.92 -3.72 21.41
N PHE A 2 15.99 -4.65 21.21
CA PHE A 2 16.05 -5.56 20.07
C PHE A 2 15.44 -4.87 18.85
N VAL A 3 16.29 -4.29 17.99
CA VAL A 3 15.88 -3.98 16.62
C VAL A 3 15.82 -5.33 15.92
N TYR A 4 14.63 -5.78 15.54
CA TYR A 4 14.49 -6.95 14.69
C TYR A 4 15.05 -6.59 13.31
N MET A 5 16.32 -6.91 13.09
CA MET A 5 16.94 -6.83 11.77
C MET A 5 16.28 -7.89 10.89
N ILE A 6 15.42 -7.48 9.94
CA ILE A 6 14.91 -8.41 8.94
C ILE A 6 16.08 -8.82 8.07
N ARG A 7 16.29 -10.14 7.94
CA ARG A 7 17.34 -10.68 7.08
C ARG A 7 17.06 -10.33 5.61
N ARG A 8 18.10 -9.93 4.88
CA ARG A 8 18.02 -9.53 3.48
C ARG A 8 17.36 -10.60 2.62
N GLU A 9 17.69 -11.87 2.85
CA GLU A 9 17.15 -12.98 2.05
C GLU A 9 15.62 -13.08 2.20
N VAL A 10 15.12 -12.95 3.43
CA VAL A 10 13.68 -13.01 3.74
C VAL A 10 12.94 -11.82 3.13
N LEU A 11 13.55 -10.63 3.16
CA LEU A 11 12.96 -9.45 2.51
C LEU A 11 12.89 -9.62 1.00
N LEU A 12 13.94 -10.16 0.38
CA LEU A 12 13.97 -10.42 -1.06
C LEU A 12 12.94 -11.47 -1.46
N GLU A 13 12.80 -12.54 -0.68
CA GLU A 13 11.76 -13.55 -0.89
C GLU A 13 10.37 -12.92 -0.82
N TYR A 14 10.08 -12.13 0.22
CA TYR A 14 8.82 -11.39 0.33
C TYR A 14 8.57 -10.51 -0.90
N ILE A 15 9.57 -9.76 -1.36
CA ILE A 15 9.47 -8.93 -2.56
C ILE A 15 9.17 -9.82 -3.77
N ASN A 16 9.91 -10.89 -4.02
CA ASN A 16 9.68 -11.73 -5.19
C ASN A 16 8.28 -12.36 -5.19
N THR A 17 7.90 -13.02 -4.10
CA THR A 17 6.58 -13.68 -3.98
C THR A 17 5.43 -12.68 -4.04
N SER A 18 5.56 -11.51 -3.40
CA SER A 18 4.52 -10.47 -3.48
C SER A 18 4.42 -9.86 -4.89
N THR A 19 5.51 -9.81 -5.66
CA THR A 19 5.47 -9.36 -7.07
C THR A 19 4.57 -10.28 -7.89
N GLU A 20 4.78 -11.59 -7.79
CA GLU A 20 4.00 -12.58 -8.53
C GLU A 20 2.52 -12.55 -8.15
N MET A 21 2.22 -12.35 -6.86
CA MET A 21 0.85 -12.18 -6.39
C MET A 21 0.21 -10.92 -6.98
N VAL A 22 0.91 -9.78 -6.94
CA VAL A 22 0.42 -8.51 -7.50
C VAL A 22 0.17 -8.64 -9.00
N GLN A 23 1.08 -9.28 -9.74
CA GLN A 23 0.89 -9.54 -11.17
C GLN A 23 -0.43 -10.27 -11.47
N LYS A 24 -0.68 -11.37 -10.76
CA LYS A 24 -1.91 -12.15 -10.91
C LYS A 24 -3.15 -11.34 -10.55
N LEU A 25 -3.09 -10.56 -9.47
CA LEU A 25 -4.20 -9.68 -9.08
C LEU A 25 -4.49 -8.63 -10.14
N LEU A 26 -3.46 -7.99 -10.71
CA LEU A 26 -3.63 -6.98 -11.76
C LEU A 26 -4.22 -7.56 -13.03
N GLN A 27 -3.74 -8.74 -13.45
CA GLN A 27 -4.32 -9.45 -14.60
C GLN A 27 -5.81 -9.73 -14.40
N VAL A 28 -6.22 -10.17 -13.21
CA VAL A 28 -7.63 -10.43 -12.89
C VAL A 28 -8.45 -9.14 -12.84
N LEU A 29 -7.97 -8.13 -12.12
CA LEU A 29 -8.68 -6.85 -11.93
C LEU A 29 -8.87 -6.12 -13.26
N ILE A 30 -7.82 -6.01 -14.07
CA ILE A 30 -7.84 -5.31 -15.36
C ILE A 30 -8.55 -6.15 -16.42
N GLY A 31 -8.37 -7.47 -16.41
CA GLY A 31 -9.08 -8.38 -17.30
C GLY A 31 -10.60 -8.31 -17.13
N ASN A 32 -11.08 -8.16 -15.89
CA ASN A 32 -12.51 -7.95 -15.61
C ASN A 32 -13.05 -6.60 -16.14
N LEU A 33 -12.17 -5.63 -16.40
CA LEU A 33 -12.50 -4.37 -17.06
C LEU A 33 -12.44 -4.48 -18.60
N ARG A 34 -12.33 -5.70 -19.15
CA ARG A 34 -12.24 -6.00 -20.59
C ARG A 34 -11.00 -5.42 -21.29
N VAL A 35 -9.97 -5.08 -20.53
CA VAL A 35 -8.69 -4.64 -21.05
C VAL A 35 -7.74 -5.84 -21.15
N LYS A 36 -7.14 -6.04 -22.33
CA LYS A 36 -6.10 -7.05 -22.51
C LYS A 36 -4.79 -6.57 -21.92
N LEU A 37 -4.25 -7.33 -20.98
CA LEU A 37 -2.99 -7.03 -20.32
C LEU A 37 -1.93 -8.07 -20.71
N ASP A 38 -1.08 -7.72 -21.67
CA ASP A 38 0.11 -8.51 -22.01
C ASP A 38 1.27 -8.24 -21.03
N ASP A 39 2.35 -9.01 -21.18
CA ASP A 39 3.51 -8.92 -20.28
C ASP A 39 4.20 -7.54 -20.33
N SER A 40 4.20 -6.85 -21.48
CA SER A 40 4.79 -5.52 -21.62
C SER A 40 3.98 -4.49 -20.85
N ARG A 41 2.65 -4.47 -21.04
CA ARG A 41 1.74 -3.59 -20.30
C ARG A 41 1.77 -3.88 -18.81
N LEU A 42 1.85 -5.15 -18.42
CA LEU A 42 1.96 -5.53 -17.02
C LEU A 42 3.28 -5.02 -16.40
N LEU A 43 4.40 -5.09 -17.13
CA LEU A 43 5.70 -4.58 -16.66
C LEU A 43 5.67 -3.06 -16.47
N GLU A 44 5.09 -2.33 -17.43
CA GLU A 44 4.85 -0.88 -17.32
C GLU A 44 3.95 -0.55 -16.12
N LEU A 45 2.96 -1.41 -15.85
CA LEU A 45 2.08 -1.25 -14.69
C LEU A 45 2.74 -1.61 -13.35
N MET A 46 3.75 -2.46 -13.33
CA MET A 46 4.42 -2.74 -12.05
C MET A 46 5.34 -1.60 -11.63
N GLY A 47 5.92 -0.88 -12.60
CA GLY A 47 6.80 0.26 -12.38
C GLY A 47 7.89 -0.03 -11.34
N PHE A 48 8.01 0.81 -10.31
CA PHE A 48 8.93 0.61 -9.20
C PHE A 48 8.23 0.17 -7.91
N ASN A 49 8.96 -0.61 -7.10
CA ASN A 49 8.48 -1.10 -5.83
C ASN A 49 9.06 -0.25 -4.69
N LEU A 50 8.18 0.36 -3.92
CA LEU A 50 8.54 0.99 -2.65
C LEU A 50 8.21 0.03 -1.52
N VAL A 51 9.21 -0.32 -0.72
CA VAL A 51 9.01 -1.13 0.49
C VAL A 51 9.25 -0.26 1.71
N ASN A 52 8.23 -0.10 2.54
CA ASN A 52 8.33 0.62 3.80
C ASN A 52 8.10 -0.33 4.98
N MET A 53 9.01 -0.28 5.95
CA MET A 53 8.94 -1.05 7.18
C MET A 53 8.61 -0.11 8.33
N ASN A 54 7.35 -0.13 8.74
CA ASN A 54 6.88 0.73 9.81
C ASN A 54 6.95 0.00 11.15
N PHE A 55 7.63 0.63 12.11
CA PHE A 55 7.67 0.21 13.50
C PHE A 55 6.92 1.23 14.37
N TYR A 56 5.84 0.79 15.00
CA TYR A 56 5.05 1.60 15.92
C TYR A 56 5.36 1.17 17.35
N PRO A 57 6.20 1.90 18.10
CA PRO A 57 6.49 1.57 19.49
C PRO A 57 5.21 1.65 20.35
N PRO A 58 5.13 0.92 21.48
CA PRO A 58 4.05 1.07 22.43
C PRO A 58 3.99 2.52 22.92
N TYR A 59 2.79 3.08 23.01
CA TYR A 59 2.58 4.42 23.52
C TYR A 59 1.71 4.37 24.79
N PRO A 60 2.09 5.03 25.90
CA PRO A 60 1.37 4.94 27.18
C PRO A 60 -0.11 5.33 27.11
N ASN A 61 -0.44 6.32 26.28
CA ASN A 61 -1.80 6.85 26.13
C ASN A 61 -2.27 6.69 24.67
N PRO A 62 -2.63 5.47 24.25
CA PRO A 62 -2.85 5.15 22.84
C PRO A 62 -4.06 5.83 22.20
N ASP A 63 -4.88 6.53 22.97
CA ASP A 63 -6.03 7.31 22.49
C ASP A 63 -5.68 8.79 22.26
N LEU A 64 -4.47 9.22 22.68
CA LEU A 64 -3.91 10.54 22.42
C LEU A 64 -2.89 10.54 21.26
N THR A 65 -2.76 9.42 20.55
CA THR A 65 -1.80 9.27 19.45
C THR A 65 -2.42 8.58 18.26
N ILE A 66 -1.93 8.92 17.08
CA ILE A 66 -2.28 8.29 15.82
C ILE A 66 -0.97 7.81 15.20
N GLY A 67 -0.81 6.50 15.04
CA GLY A 67 0.41 5.92 14.44
C GLY A 67 0.55 6.24 12.96
N VAL A 68 -0.55 6.23 12.21
CA VAL A 68 -0.62 6.70 10.81
C VAL A 68 -1.92 7.47 10.65
N GLY A 69 -1.82 8.72 10.18
CA GLY A 69 -2.99 9.54 9.85
C GLY A 69 -3.84 8.91 8.75
N SER A 70 -5.08 9.37 8.59
CA SER A 70 -5.93 8.94 7.48
C SER A 70 -5.33 9.45 6.16
N LEU A 71 -4.78 8.55 5.37
CA LEU A 71 -4.13 8.85 4.10
C LEU A 71 -4.49 7.79 3.06
N SER A 72 -4.73 8.21 1.83
CA SER A 72 -4.84 7.31 0.67
C SER A 72 -3.44 7.01 0.15
N ASP A 73 -3.10 5.75 -0.07
CA ASP A 73 -1.80 5.40 -0.67
C ASP A 73 -1.62 6.04 -2.05
N ALA A 74 -0.40 6.47 -2.37
CA ALA A 74 -0.10 7.20 -3.61
C ALA A 74 0.10 6.30 -4.84
N GLY A 75 0.11 4.98 -4.68
CA GLY A 75 0.33 4.04 -5.77
C GLY A 75 -0.91 3.23 -6.16
N MET A 76 -0.74 2.32 -7.12
CA MET A 76 -1.84 1.53 -7.68
C MET A 76 -2.34 0.46 -6.72
N LEU A 77 -1.43 -0.34 -6.18
CA LEU A 77 -1.76 -1.44 -5.29
C LEU A 77 -0.75 -1.50 -4.16
N THR A 78 -1.27 -1.65 -2.94
CA THR A 78 -0.46 -1.80 -1.74
C THR A 78 -0.68 -3.16 -1.09
N VAL A 79 0.39 -3.94 -0.94
CA VAL A 79 0.40 -5.19 -0.17
C VAL A 79 0.88 -4.87 1.23
N LEU A 80 0.03 -5.17 2.22
CA LEU A 80 0.28 -4.89 3.62
C LEU A 80 0.42 -6.19 4.42
N LEU A 81 1.64 -6.52 4.81
CA LEU A 81 1.91 -7.63 5.74
C LEU A 81 1.93 -7.10 7.17
N GLN A 82 0.99 -7.58 8.01
CA GLN A 82 0.89 -7.20 9.42
C GLN A 82 1.18 -8.38 10.33
N TRP A 83 2.15 -8.21 11.22
CA TRP A 83 2.49 -9.22 12.22
C TRP A 83 1.75 -8.97 13.52
N HIS A 84 0.90 -9.91 13.95
CA HIS A 84 0.22 -9.84 15.25
C HIS A 84 0.89 -10.77 16.26
N TRP A 85 2.04 -10.35 16.80
CA TRP A 85 2.85 -11.16 17.72
C TRP A 85 2.12 -11.56 19.00
N TRP A 86 1.28 -10.67 19.55
CA TRP A 86 0.59 -10.90 20.82
C TRP A 86 -0.57 -11.91 20.71
N ILE A 87 -1.33 -11.89 19.60
CA ILE A 87 -2.42 -12.86 19.34
C ILE A 87 -1.90 -14.31 19.31
N ILE A 88 -0.69 -14.52 18.81
CA ILE A 88 -0.08 -15.85 18.67
C ILE A 88 0.37 -16.41 20.04
N ARG A 89 0.73 -15.55 21.02
CA ARG A 89 1.12 -15.99 22.36
C ARG A 89 -0.05 -16.23 23.30
N GLU A 90 -1.10 -15.41 23.25
CA GLU A 90 -2.28 -15.56 24.12
C GLU A 90 -2.95 -16.93 23.95
N LYS A 91 -3.06 -17.42 22.70
CA LYS A 91 -3.61 -18.76 22.39
C LYS A 91 -2.79 -19.91 22.97
N ARG A 92 -1.58 -19.67 23.48
CA ARG A 92 -0.71 -20.68 24.07
C ARG A 92 -0.74 -20.69 25.61
N THR A 93 -1.35 -19.69 26.24
CA THR A 93 -1.44 -19.57 27.70
C THR A 93 -2.84 -19.11 28.10
N HIS A 94 -3.80 -20.02 28.12
CA HIS A 94 -5.03 -19.79 28.87
C HIS A 94 -4.74 -19.87 30.37
N SER A 95 -4.43 -18.74 31.00
CA SER A 95 -4.82 -18.45 32.39
C SER A 95 -4.57 -16.97 32.72
N ALA A 96 -5.67 -16.26 33.00
CA ALA A 96 -5.81 -15.02 33.76
C ALA A 96 -4.78 -13.88 33.58
N ASN A 97 -5.23 -12.73 33.05
CA ASN A 97 -5.54 -11.57 33.91
C ASN A 97 -6.17 -10.41 33.11
N HIS A 98 -7.27 -9.89 33.66
CA HIS A 98 -7.92 -8.66 33.23
C HIS A 98 -7.04 -7.45 33.57
N GLY A 99 -6.88 -6.51 32.64
CA GLY A 99 -6.41 -5.16 32.95
C GLY A 99 -5.06 -4.75 32.38
N ARG A 100 -5.00 -4.53 31.06
CA ARG A 100 -4.40 -3.37 30.36
C ARG A 100 -4.21 -3.73 28.89
N ARG A 101 -5.05 -3.17 28.02
CA ARG A 101 -4.96 -3.35 26.56
C ARG A 101 -3.80 -2.49 26.03
N VAL A 102 -2.58 -3.00 26.11
CA VAL A 102 -1.45 -2.38 25.38
C VAL A 102 -1.71 -2.64 23.90
N LYS A 103 -1.97 -1.60 23.09
CA LYS A 103 -2.09 -1.76 21.62
C LYS A 103 -0.78 -2.38 21.14
N SER A 104 -0.84 -3.60 20.59
CA SER A 104 0.33 -4.40 20.28
C SER A 104 1.20 -3.75 19.22
N VAL A 105 2.51 -3.86 19.38
CA VAL A 105 3.49 -3.54 18.33
C VAL A 105 3.33 -4.54 17.20
N SER A 106 2.93 -4.05 16.03
CA SER A 106 2.87 -4.86 14.82
C SER A 106 3.80 -4.21 13.79
N PRO A 107 4.97 -4.80 13.51
CA PRO A 107 5.74 -4.46 12.33
C PRO A 107 4.84 -4.58 11.11
N LYS A 108 4.84 -3.55 10.27
CA LYS A 108 4.08 -3.55 9.02
C LYS A 108 5.03 -3.37 7.86
N ILE A 109 5.00 -4.31 6.92
CA ILE A 109 5.71 -4.17 5.65
C ILE A 109 4.67 -3.74 4.62
N HIS A 110 4.83 -2.53 4.10
CA HIS A 110 4.02 -1.99 3.02
C HIS A 110 4.84 -2.11 1.75
N ARG A 111 4.25 -2.68 0.71
CA ARG A 111 4.78 -2.59 -0.65
C ARG A 111 3.78 -1.87 -1.50
N THR A 112 4.21 -0.82 -2.20
CA THR A 112 3.37 -0.10 -3.16
C THR A 112 3.99 -0.16 -4.55
N THR A 113 3.17 -0.47 -5.56
CA THR A 113 3.56 -0.33 -6.97
C THR A 113 3.27 1.09 -7.46
N ALA A 114 4.27 1.67 -8.12
CA ALA A 114 4.29 3.07 -8.52
C ALA A 114 4.80 3.19 -9.96
N HIS A 115 4.08 3.92 -10.80
CA HIS A 115 4.29 3.92 -12.25
C HIS A 115 5.16 5.08 -12.69
N ASN A 116 5.90 4.95 -13.80
CA ASN A 116 6.66 6.07 -14.36
C ASN A 116 5.92 6.82 -15.49
N LYS A 117 4.97 6.17 -16.20
CA LYS A 117 4.16 6.80 -17.26
C LYS A 117 2.76 6.18 -17.36
N ASN A 118 1.80 7.05 -17.71
CA ASN A 118 0.44 6.84 -18.23
C ASN A 118 -0.38 5.65 -17.69
N TRP A 119 -1.15 5.93 -16.64
CA TRP A 119 -2.24 5.08 -16.11
C TRP A 119 -3.48 5.01 -17.01
N ARG A 120 -3.55 5.81 -18.08
CA ARG A 120 -4.76 5.85 -18.88
C ARG A 120 -4.94 4.53 -19.62
N PHE A 121 -6.07 3.90 -19.37
CA PHE A 121 -6.66 2.90 -20.24
C PHE A 121 -7.75 3.63 -21.06
N PRO A 122 -7.46 4.10 -22.29
CA PRO A 122 -8.47 4.72 -23.15
C PRO A 122 -9.70 3.82 -23.34
N GLU A 123 -9.51 2.51 -23.25
CA GLU A 123 -10.55 1.50 -23.29
C GLU A 123 -11.57 1.62 -22.14
N LEU A 124 -11.21 2.32 -21.04
CA LEU A 124 -12.03 2.52 -19.85
C LEU A 124 -12.66 3.91 -19.77
N VAL A 125 -12.52 4.74 -20.81
CA VAL A 125 -13.30 5.98 -20.89
C VAL A 125 -14.79 5.61 -20.86
N PRO A 126 -15.61 6.25 -20.01
CA PRO A 126 -17.03 5.88 -19.89
C PRO A 126 -17.76 6.06 -21.21
N CYS A 127 -18.94 5.45 -21.35
CA CYS A 127 -19.73 5.48 -22.58
C CYS A 127 -20.15 6.90 -23.01
N ASP A 128 -20.13 7.88 -22.09
CA ASP A 128 -20.35 9.29 -22.38
C ASP A 128 -19.16 9.97 -23.11
N GLY A 129 -18.02 9.27 -23.24
CA GLY A 129 -16.80 9.76 -23.84
C GLY A 129 -16.02 10.73 -22.96
N VAL A 130 -16.46 10.97 -21.71
CA VAL A 130 -15.88 12.00 -20.84
C VAL A 130 -14.84 11.38 -19.91
N ALA A 131 -13.57 11.70 -20.19
CA ALA A 131 -12.48 11.41 -19.26
C ALA A 131 -12.62 12.26 -18.00
N ARG A 132 -12.58 11.63 -16.82
CA ARG A 132 -12.69 12.33 -15.52
C ARG A 132 -11.35 12.81 -14.97
N TYR A 133 -10.25 12.26 -15.46
CA TYR A 133 -8.91 12.55 -14.96
C TYR A 133 -7.96 12.84 -16.12
N LYS A 134 -7.18 13.93 -16.04
CA LYS A 134 -6.13 14.29 -17.00
C LYS A 134 -4.94 13.33 -16.91
N GLU A 135 -4.14 13.32 -17.96
CA GLU A 135 -2.84 12.65 -17.93
C GLU A 135 -1.89 13.42 -17.00
N VAL A 136 -1.19 12.70 -16.13
CA VAL A 136 -0.31 13.28 -15.12
C VAL A 136 0.95 12.43 -15.03
N ILE A 137 2.11 13.07 -15.02
CA ILE A 137 3.38 12.39 -14.76
C ILE A 137 3.41 12.00 -13.28
N TYR A 138 3.68 10.73 -12.99
CA TYR A 138 3.61 10.22 -11.61
C TYR A 138 4.53 10.96 -10.62
N GLY A 139 5.70 11.42 -11.06
CA GLY A 139 6.59 12.24 -10.25
C GLY A 139 5.96 13.59 -9.83
N GLU A 140 5.19 14.23 -10.72
CA GLU A 140 4.45 15.46 -10.41
C GLU A 140 3.27 15.18 -9.48
N TYR A 141 2.58 14.06 -9.70
CA TYR A 141 1.54 13.59 -8.79
C TYR A 141 2.09 13.36 -7.38
N LEU A 142 3.24 12.68 -7.25
CA LEU A 142 3.89 12.45 -5.96
C LEU A 142 4.31 13.77 -5.30
N LYS A 143 4.87 14.71 -6.05
CA LYS A 143 5.23 16.03 -5.52
C LYS A 143 4.00 16.73 -4.93
N ASN A 144 2.91 16.83 -5.69
CA ASN A 144 1.66 17.40 -5.20
C ASN A 144 1.08 16.61 -4.00
N TYR A 145 1.15 15.27 -4.05
CA TYR A 145 0.69 14.40 -2.98
C TYR A 145 1.42 14.68 -1.68
N PHE A 146 2.75 14.72 -1.67
CA PHE A 146 3.51 14.98 -0.45
C PHE A 146 3.36 16.41 0.05
N GLU A 147 3.27 17.41 -0.85
CA GLU A 147 3.05 18.81 -0.50
C GLU A 147 1.68 19.07 0.13
N LYS A 148 0.64 18.31 -0.26
CA LYS A 148 -0.76 18.51 0.20
C LYS A 148 -1.30 17.39 1.11
N SER A 149 -0.47 16.43 1.51
CA SER A 149 -0.87 15.17 2.18
C SER A 149 -1.57 15.30 3.53
N LEU A 150 -1.71 16.50 4.09
CA LEU A 150 -2.44 16.73 5.33
C LEU A 150 -3.97 16.86 5.15
N ASP A 151 -4.46 16.93 3.90
CA ASP A 151 -5.87 17.25 3.59
C ASP A 151 -6.75 16.06 3.13
N GLY A 152 -6.27 14.81 3.23
CA GLY A 152 -7.06 13.61 2.92
C GLY A 152 -7.25 13.33 1.42
N LYS A 153 -8.49 13.02 0.98
CA LYS A 153 -8.81 12.55 -0.39
C LYS A 153 -8.57 13.58 -1.52
N LYS A 154 -8.16 14.81 -1.20
CA LYS A 154 -7.92 15.90 -2.17
C LYS A 154 -6.72 15.68 -3.09
N SER A 155 -5.94 14.60 -2.92
CA SER A 155 -4.82 14.30 -3.81
C SER A 155 -5.26 14.03 -5.25
N LEU A 156 -6.47 13.48 -5.45
CA LEU A 156 -7.01 13.18 -6.78
C LEU A 156 -7.49 14.43 -7.52
N ASP A 157 -7.79 15.53 -6.82
CA ASP A 157 -8.21 16.81 -7.42
C ASP A 157 -7.11 17.40 -8.32
N PHE A 158 -5.84 17.03 -8.06
CA PHE A 158 -4.74 17.43 -8.92
C PHE A 158 -4.85 16.84 -10.33
N ALA A 159 -5.44 15.64 -10.43
CA ALA A 159 -5.59 14.89 -11.66
C ALA A 159 -6.99 14.99 -12.26
N SER A 160 -7.99 15.57 -11.59
CA SER A 160 -9.34 15.72 -12.14
C SER A 160 -9.38 16.74 -13.29
N ILE A 161 -10.35 16.54 -14.20
CA ILE A 161 -10.75 17.50 -15.25
C ILE A 161 -12.02 18.22 -14.82
#